data_AF-A0A6M0L9J2-F1
#
_entry.id   AF-A0A6M0L9J2-F1
#
_cell.length_a   1.000
_cell.length_b   1.000
_cell.length_c   1.000
_cell.angle_alpha   90.00
_cell.angle_beta   90.00
_cell.angle_gamma   90.00
#
_symmetry.space_group_name_H-M   'P 1'
#
loop_
_entity.id
_entity.type
_entity.pdbx_description
1 polymer ?
#
loop_
_entity_poly.entity_id
_entity_poly.type
_entity_poly.pdbx_seq_one_letter_code
_entity_poly.pdbx_strand_id
1 'polypeptide(L)'
;MSKELVKAMQVLEEEKGISREIIKEALESALVLAYKKNYDQAQNVEVEFDEKKGTIKVFSVKEVVETNYDSTLEISLEEALKIHHAYEIGDKIRFEVTPKDFGRIATQTAKHVIMQRIREAEREIVYNEYSQYLDEILTGTVERQDYRYVYVNLGRSEAVMPNTEQIPGEQFTMEERIKVYVSKVDKTTKGPQVIVSRAHEGFLRRLFEQEVPEIYDGIVEIMSIAREAGDRSKIAVRSRDKNIDPVGTCVGQRGQRVQSIVNELHGENMDIIEWDEDPTILIKNAMSPADVEQVIFDGEGASCIVVVPDHQLSLAIGKKGQNARLAARLTKHKIDIKSVSAYAEYLAEQAANAELLAQQTDESEETDTVNEEVVPTSVELEETVIEEENMEG
;
A
#
# COMPACT_ATOMS: atom_id res chain seq x y z
N MET A 1 23.76 20.08 -35.01
CA MET A 1 23.39 20.88 -33.83
C MET A 1 21.89 21.07 -33.75
N SER A 2 21.27 22.04 -34.44
CA SER A 2 19.83 22.29 -34.30
C SER A 2 18.92 21.15 -34.79
N LYS A 3 19.29 20.52 -35.93
CA LYS A 3 18.55 19.38 -36.50
C LYS A 3 18.61 18.08 -35.68
N GLU A 4 19.65 17.88 -34.87
CA GLU A 4 19.78 16.67 -34.05
C GLU A 4 18.86 16.73 -32.83
N LEU A 5 18.69 17.92 -32.25
CA LEU A 5 17.76 18.15 -31.14
C LEU A 5 16.32 17.92 -31.58
N VAL A 6 15.94 18.49 -32.74
CA VAL A 6 14.60 18.34 -33.32
C VAL A 6 14.33 16.88 -33.67
N LYS A 7 15.31 16.17 -34.24
CA LYS A 7 15.18 14.74 -34.54
C LYS A 7 15.04 13.90 -33.26
N ALA A 8 15.78 14.23 -32.20
CA ALA A 8 15.64 13.55 -30.91
C ALA A 8 14.25 13.77 -30.30
N MET A 9 13.70 14.99 -30.35
CA MET A 9 12.33 15.27 -29.89
C MET A 9 11.28 14.48 -30.69
N GLN A 10 11.47 14.35 -32.00
CA GLN A 10 10.57 13.56 -32.85
C GLN A 10 10.60 12.06 -32.49
N VAL A 11 11.78 11.49 -32.27
CA VAL A 11 11.90 10.08 -31.83
C VAL A 11 11.19 9.85 -30.49
N LEU A 12 11.24 10.82 -29.57
CA LEU A 12 10.58 10.70 -28.27
C LEU A 12 9.07 10.76 -28.33
N GLU A 13 8.54 11.56 -29.23
CA GLU A 13 7.10 11.60 -29.50
C GLU A 13 6.63 10.28 -30.13
N GLU A 14 7.36 9.78 -31.13
CA GLU A 14 7.00 8.56 -31.86
C GLU A 14 7.17 7.27 -31.02
N GLU A 15 8.26 7.13 -30.26
CA GLU A 15 8.56 5.89 -29.53
C GLU A 15 8.02 5.88 -28.09
N LYS A 16 7.93 7.04 -27.43
CA LYS A 16 7.64 7.14 -25.99
C LYS A 16 6.36 7.93 -25.69
N GLY A 17 5.70 8.51 -26.71
CA GLY A 17 4.44 9.24 -26.55
C GLY A 17 4.55 10.54 -25.77
N ILE A 18 5.75 11.10 -25.61
CA ILE A 18 5.95 12.37 -24.89
C ILE A 18 5.67 13.52 -25.86
N SER A 19 4.75 14.43 -25.51
CA SER A 19 4.44 15.56 -26.39
C SER A 19 5.62 16.52 -26.53
N ARG A 20 5.79 17.09 -27.73
CA ARG A 20 6.86 18.07 -28.00
C ARG A 20 6.75 19.31 -27.15
N GLU A 21 5.54 19.74 -26.85
CA GLU A 21 5.26 20.93 -26.02
C GLU A 21 5.84 20.77 -24.60
N ILE A 22 5.61 19.62 -23.95
CA ILE A 22 6.14 19.35 -22.60
C ILE A 22 7.67 19.32 -22.59
N ILE A 23 8.29 18.82 -23.67
CA ILE A 23 9.74 18.82 -23.81
C ILE A 23 10.27 20.24 -24.05
N LYS A 24 9.59 21.03 -24.88
CA LYS A 24 9.93 22.42 -25.17
C LYS A 24 9.89 23.27 -23.89
N GLU A 25 8.80 23.23 -23.14
CA GLU A 25 8.65 23.99 -21.90
C GLU A 25 9.73 23.63 -20.87
N ALA A 26 10.03 22.33 -20.73
CA ALA A 26 11.09 21.85 -19.85
C ALA A 26 12.48 22.32 -20.30
N LEU A 27 12.72 22.32 -21.62
CA LEU A 27 13.96 22.78 -22.22
C LEU A 27 14.14 24.29 -22.00
N GLU A 28 13.13 25.10 -22.27
CA GLU A 28 13.16 26.56 -22.07
C GLU A 28 13.42 26.89 -20.60
N SER A 29 12.69 26.24 -19.68
CA SER A 29 12.87 26.43 -18.23
C SER A 29 14.29 26.08 -17.75
N ALA A 30 14.84 24.96 -18.22
CA ALA A 30 16.18 24.54 -17.86
C ALA A 30 17.27 25.43 -18.47
N LEU A 31 17.04 25.96 -19.67
CA LEU A 31 17.95 26.90 -20.33
C LEU A 31 17.95 28.25 -19.63
N VAL A 32 16.81 28.73 -19.12
CA VAL A 32 16.74 29.93 -18.26
C VAL A 32 17.61 29.74 -17.02
N LEU A 33 17.49 28.59 -16.33
CA LEU A 33 18.33 28.27 -15.16
C LEU A 33 19.82 28.19 -15.52
N ALA A 34 20.15 27.58 -16.66
CA ALA A 34 21.52 27.49 -17.14
C ALA A 34 22.09 28.86 -17.52
N TYR A 35 21.26 29.77 -18.04
CA TYR A 35 21.66 31.15 -18.31
C TYR A 35 21.94 31.89 -17.00
N LYS A 36 21.00 31.87 -16.05
CA LYS A 36 21.15 32.54 -14.74
C LYS A 36 22.40 32.08 -13.97
N LYS A 37 22.74 30.80 -14.05
CA LYS A 37 23.92 30.24 -13.36
C LYS A 37 25.26 30.65 -13.99
N ASN A 38 25.29 30.90 -15.30
CA ASN A 38 26.52 31.21 -16.04
C ASN A 38 26.69 32.71 -16.32
N TYR A 39 25.62 33.50 -16.18
CA TYR A 39 25.60 34.93 -16.48
C TYR A 39 24.87 35.66 -15.34
N ASP A 40 25.64 36.18 -14.38
CA ASP A 40 25.21 36.83 -13.11
C ASP A 40 24.35 38.12 -13.26
N GLN A 41 23.88 38.46 -14.46
CA GLN A 41 23.34 39.81 -14.76
C GLN A 41 21.88 39.90 -15.20
N ALA A 42 21.10 38.81 -15.22
CA ALA A 42 19.71 38.91 -15.67
C ALA A 42 18.75 38.03 -14.88
N GLN A 43 17.91 38.67 -14.05
CA GLN A 43 16.86 37.99 -13.30
C GLN A 43 15.61 37.69 -14.18
N ASN A 44 15.40 38.46 -15.26
CA ASN A 44 14.23 38.47 -16.14
C ASN A 44 14.52 37.90 -17.55
N VAL A 45 15.01 36.66 -17.61
CA VAL A 45 15.36 36.03 -18.90
C VAL A 45 14.29 35.04 -19.31
N GLU A 46 13.85 35.16 -20.57
CA GLU A 46 13.06 34.16 -21.26
C GLU A 46 13.92 33.50 -22.33
N VAL A 47 13.77 32.18 -22.47
CA VAL A 47 14.41 31.42 -23.54
C VAL A 47 13.31 30.91 -24.46
N GLU A 48 13.50 31.09 -25.76
CA GLU A 48 12.59 30.61 -26.78
C GLU A 48 13.31 29.60 -27.66
N PHE A 49 12.70 28.42 -27.80
CA PHE A 49 13.16 27.36 -28.67
C PHE A 49 12.28 27.27 -29.94
N ASP A 50 12.89 27.52 -31.10
CA ASP A 50 12.23 27.31 -32.40
C ASP A 50 12.32 25.83 -32.78
N GLU A 51 11.20 25.11 -32.71
CA GLU A 51 11.12 23.67 -33.00
C GLU A 51 11.44 23.32 -34.47
N LYS A 52 11.22 24.24 -35.41
CA LYS A 52 11.45 23.98 -36.85
C LYS A 52 12.91 24.17 -37.22
N LYS A 53 13.53 25.23 -36.68
CA LYS A 53 14.92 25.59 -36.96
C LYS A 53 15.90 24.96 -35.98
N GLY A 54 15.42 24.53 -34.81
CA GLY A 54 16.17 24.08 -33.64
C GLY A 54 17.09 25.16 -33.07
N THR A 55 16.75 26.43 -33.26
CA THR A 55 17.54 27.58 -32.77
C THR A 55 17.02 28.04 -31.42
N ILE A 56 17.94 28.32 -30.51
CA ILE A 56 17.64 28.80 -29.16
C ILE A 56 17.96 30.29 -29.12
N LYS A 57 16.99 31.09 -28.70
CA LYS A 57 17.15 32.53 -28.48
C LYS A 57 16.91 32.87 -27.03
N VAL A 58 17.66 33.82 -26.53
CA VAL A 58 17.55 34.31 -25.16
C VAL A 58 17.11 35.77 -25.20
N PHE A 59 16.05 36.10 -24.49
CA PHE A 59 15.48 37.42 -24.41
C PHE A 59 15.53 37.93 -22.97
N SER A 60 15.98 39.17 -22.77
CA SER A 60 15.80 39.91 -21.51
C SER A 60 14.51 40.70 -21.61
N VAL A 61 13.62 40.54 -20.63
CA VAL A 61 12.26 41.10 -20.65
C VAL A 61 12.18 42.30 -19.71
N LYS A 62 12.19 43.51 -20.27
CA LYS A 62 12.11 44.74 -19.48
C LYS A 62 10.69 45.29 -19.44
N GLU A 63 10.27 45.75 -18.27
CA GLU A 63 8.97 46.42 -18.08
C GLU A 63 9.09 47.91 -18.36
N VAL A 64 8.12 48.47 -19.09
CA VAL A 64 8.07 49.90 -19.40
C VAL A 64 7.54 50.65 -18.18
N VAL A 65 8.37 51.52 -17.62
CA VAL A 65 8.05 52.34 -16.44
C VAL A 65 8.23 53.82 -16.74
N GLU A 66 7.62 54.67 -15.92
CA GLU A 66 7.76 56.13 -16.05
C GLU A 66 9.18 56.59 -15.69
N THR A 67 9.73 56.07 -14.59
CA THR A 67 11.10 56.38 -14.13
C THR A 67 11.85 55.07 -13.93
N ASN A 68 13.00 54.93 -14.58
CA ASN A 68 13.84 53.73 -14.52
C ASN A 68 14.68 53.73 -13.23
N TYR A 69 14.44 52.77 -12.33
CA TYR A 69 15.19 52.54 -11.11
C TYR A 69 16.13 51.34 -11.22
N ASP A 70 15.76 50.32 -11.99
CA ASP A 70 16.61 49.16 -12.28
C ASP A 70 16.78 48.95 -13.80
N SER A 71 17.93 49.41 -14.33
CA SER A 71 18.28 49.27 -15.76
C SER A 71 18.25 47.84 -16.31
N THR A 72 18.27 46.81 -15.46
CA THR A 72 18.21 45.40 -15.88
C THR A 72 16.77 44.90 -16.04
N LEU A 73 15.85 45.41 -15.22
CA LEU A 73 14.44 45.00 -15.18
C LEU A 73 13.50 45.97 -15.89
N GLU A 74 13.92 47.22 -16.01
CA GLU A 74 13.06 48.33 -16.41
C GLU A 74 13.62 49.10 -17.60
N ILE A 75 12.72 49.68 -18.39
CA ILE A 75 13.00 50.63 -19.47
C ILE A 75 12.08 51.83 -19.34
N SER A 76 12.61 53.04 -19.55
CA SER A 76 11.76 54.23 -19.46
C SER A 76 10.81 54.31 -20.66
N LEU A 77 9.64 54.93 -20.46
CA LEU A 77 8.69 55.18 -21.55
C LEU A 77 9.34 55.92 -22.73
N GLU A 78 10.22 56.88 -22.46
CA GLU A 78 10.96 57.61 -23.50
C GLU A 78 11.86 56.71 -24.34
N GLU A 79 12.48 55.69 -23.74
CA GLU A 79 13.32 54.72 -24.44
C GLU A 79 12.49 53.67 -25.17
N ALA A 80 11.38 53.23 -24.57
CA ALA A 80 10.42 52.32 -25.19
C ALA A 80 9.83 52.92 -26.48
N LEU A 81 9.40 54.19 -26.44
CA LEU A 81 8.82 54.89 -27.59
C LEU A 81 9.78 55.06 -28.77
N LYS A 82 11.10 55.10 -28.52
CA LYS A 82 12.12 55.12 -29.60
C LYS A 82 12.17 53.80 -30.38
N ILE A 83 11.76 52.70 -29.77
CA ILE A 83 11.72 51.38 -30.41
C ILE A 83 10.43 51.25 -31.22
N HIS A 84 9.28 51.56 -30.60
CA HIS A 84 7.98 51.58 -31.28
C HIS A 84 7.01 52.54 -30.58
N HIS A 85 6.25 53.31 -31.35
CA HIS A 85 5.37 54.38 -30.85
C HIS A 85 4.10 53.88 -30.14
N ALA A 86 3.90 52.57 -30.05
CA ALA A 86 2.68 51.96 -29.49
C ALA A 86 2.89 51.36 -28.10
N TYR A 87 4.06 51.56 -27.48
CA TYR A 87 4.32 51.06 -26.13
C TYR A 87 3.72 51.98 -25.07
N GLU A 88 3.06 51.39 -24.10
CA GLU A 88 2.46 52.04 -22.94
C GLU A 88 3.18 51.63 -21.64
N ILE A 89 2.95 52.38 -20.55
CA ILE A 89 3.48 52.02 -19.22
C ILE A 89 2.86 50.68 -18.79
N GLY A 90 3.70 49.75 -18.34
CA GLY A 90 3.33 48.38 -17.99
C GLY A 90 3.56 47.35 -19.11
N ASP A 91 3.91 47.78 -20.32
CA ASP A 91 4.27 46.85 -21.40
C ASP A 91 5.59 46.13 -21.13
N LYS A 92 5.74 44.94 -21.73
CA LYS A 92 6.97 44.14 -21.64
C LYS A 92 7.70 44.11 -22.98
N ILE A 93 8.94 44.59 -23.01
CA ILE A 93 9.79 44.62 -24.19
C ILE A 93 10.86 43.53 -24.08
N ARG A 94 10.96 42.69 -25.12
CA ARG A 94 11.92 41.58 -25.21
C ARG A 94 13.16 42.02 -26.00
N PHE A 95 14.33 42.01 -25.36
CA PHE A 95 15.62 42.30 -26.00
C PHE A 95 16.42 41.02 -26.20
N GLU A 96 16.84 40.72 -27.44
CA GLU A 96 17.66 39.53 -27.71
C GLU A 96 19.07 39.71 -27.15
N VAL A 97 19.43 38.87 -26.17
CA VAL A 97 20.71 38.92 -25.42
C VAL A 97 21.51 37.62 -25.54
N THR A 98 21.24 36.82 -26.58
CA THR A 98 21.86 35.51 -26.80
C THR A 98 23.39 35.60 -26.95
N PRO A 99 24.18 35.05 -26.01
CA PRO A 99 25.64 35.03 -26.11
C PRO A 99 26.12 34.04 -27.19
N LYS A 100 27.24 34.35 -27.87
CA LYS A 100 27.78 33.48 -28.93
C LYS A 100 28.17 32.07 -28.44
N ASP A 101 28.67 31.96 -27.22
CA ASP A 101 29.09 30.69 -26.61
C ASP A 101 27.93 29.91 -25.95
N PHE A 102 26.75 30.53 -25.86
CA PHE A 102 25.59 29.92 -25.20
C PHE A 102 25.10 28.68 -25.91
N GLY A 103 25.37 28.53 -27.22
CA GLY A 103 25.00 27.33 -27.99
C GLY A 103 25.60 26.04 -27.43
N ARG A 104 26.83 26.07 -26.89
CA ARG A 104 27.46 24.87 -26.29
C ARG A 104 26.81 24.49 -24.96
N ILE A 105 26.60 25.48 -24.09
CA ILE A 105 25.93 25.31 -22.78
C ILE A 105 24.51 24.80 -23.03
N ALA A 106 23.80 25.44 -23.96
CA ALA A 106 22.45 25.07 -24.31
C ALA A 106 22.33 23.64 -24.83
N THR A 107 23.28 23.18 -25.65
CA THR A 107 23.30 21.80 -26.14
C THR A 107 23.49 20.78 -25.00
N GLN A 108 24.41 21.05 -24.06
CA GLN A 108 24.65 20.16 -22.92
C GLN A 108 23.45 20.10 -21.99
N THR A 109 22.86 21.26 -21.67
CA THR A 109 21.63 21.37 -20.87
C THR A 109 20.48 20.65 -21.59
N ALA A 110 20.31 20.88 -22.88
CA ALA A 110 19.25 20.24 -23.66
C ALA A 110 19.36 18.73 -23.65
N LYS A 111 20.57 18.17 -23.86
CA LYS A 111 20.81 16.73 -23.73
C LYS A 111 20.42 16.22 -22.34
N HIS A 112 20.76 16.95 -21.27
CA HIS A 112 20.42 16.53 -19.91
C HIS A 112 18.91 16.53 -19.65
N VAL A 113 18.22 17.59 -20.07
CA VAL A 113 16.76 17.74 -19.92
C VAL A 113 16.03 16.67 -20.70
N ILE A 114 16.43 16.43 -21.96
CA ILE A 114 15.85 15.39 -22.80
C ILE A 114 16.07 14.01 -22.14
N MET A 115 17.29 13.67 -21.73
CA MET A 115 17.58 12.41 -21.04
C MET A 115 16.85 12.28 -19.69
N GLN A 116 16.56 13.39 -19.02
CA GLN A 116 15.75 13.39 -17.80
C GLN A 116 14.27 13.12 -18.11
N ARG A 117 13.69 13.82 -19.11
CA ARG A 117 12.31 13.60 -19.57
C ARG A 117 12.09 12.17 -20.05
N ILE A 118 13.05 11.59 -20.76
CA ILE A 118 13.02 10.17 -21.16
C ILE A 118 12.86 9.29 -19.92
N ARG A 119 13.73 9.48 -18.92
CA ARG A 119 13.69 8.68 -17.70
C ARG A 119 12.39 8.88 -16.91
N GLU A 120 11.86 10.10 -16.85
CA GLU A 120 10.58 10.39 -16.20
C GLU A 120 9.41 9.68 -16.90
N ALA A 121 9.34 9.74 -18.23
CA ALA A 121 8.31 9.06 -18.98
C ALA A 121 8.43 7.53 -18.87
N GLU A 122 9.65 6.97 -18.96
CA GLU A 122 9.86 5.54 -18.75
C GLU A 122 9.41 5.09 -17.36
N ARG A 123 9.70 5.89 -16.33
CA ARG A 123 9.23 5.65 -14.96
C ARG A 123 7.71 5.66 -14.86
N GLU A 124 7.05 6.57 -15.55
CA GLU A 124 5.59 6.66 -15.54
C GLU A 124 4.93 5.50 -16.29
N ILE A 125 5.47 5.11 -17.44
CA ILE A 125 5.02 3.94 -18.21
C ILE A 125 5.13 2.68 -17.35
N VAL A 126 6.30 2.45 -16.73
CA VAL A 126 6.53 1.28 -15.87
C VAL A 126 5.59 1.28 -14.67
N TYR A 127 5.37 2.44 -14.03
CA TYR A 127 4.41 2.55 -12.93
C TYR A 127 2.99 2.16 -13.38
N ASN A 128 2.52 2.74 -14.49
CA ASN A 128 1.18 2.50 -14.99
C ASN A 128 0.99 1.04 -15.42
N GLU A 129 2.01 0.41 -15.98
CA GLU A 129 2.00 -1.01 -16.34
C GLU A 129 1.88 -1.89 -15.09
N TYR A 130 2.79 -1.77 -14.12
CA TYR A 130 2.78 -2.64 -12.94
C TYR A 130 1.69 -2.33 -11.93
N SER A 131 1.15 -1.10 -11.91
CA SER A 131 -0.01 -0.78 -11.09
C SER A 131 -1.27 -1.56 -11.50
N GLN A 132 -1.35 -2.03 -12.74
CA GLN A 132 -2.44 -2.90 -13.21
C GLN A 132 -2.29 -4.35 -12.71
N TYR A 133 -1.06 -4.76 -12.40
CA TYR A 133 -0.74 -6.09 -11.86
C TYR A 133 -0.68 -6.10 -10.33
N LEU A 134 -1.14 -5.04 -9.66
CA LEU A 134 -1.23 -5.03 -8.21
C LEU A 134 -2.16 -6.16 -7.75
N ASP A 135 -1.74 -6.89 -6.71
CA ASP A 135 -2.40 -8.08 -6.20
C ASP A 135 -2.44 -9.29 -7.15
N GLU A 136 -1.58 -9.33 -8.18
CA GLU A 136 -1.45 -10.45 -9.11
C GLU A 136 -0.12 -11.21 -8.96
N ILE A 137 -0.08 -12.45 -9.47
CA ILE A 137 1.16 -13.23 -9.60
C ILE A 137 1.82 -12.96 -10.95
N LEU A 138 3.11 -12.63 -10.90
CA LEU A 138 3.97 -12.56 -12.05
C LEU A 138 5.10 -13.58 -11.93
N THR A 139 5.62 -14.02 -13.08
CA THR A 139 6.83 -14.85 -13.13
C THR A 139 8.00 -13.96 -13.50
N GLY A 140 9.08 -14.04 -12.74
CA GLY A 140 10.31 -13.30 -12.98
C GLY A 140 11.55 -14.17 -12.82
N THR A 141 12.71 -13.62 -13.18
CA THR A 141 14.01 -14.28 -13.00
C THR A 141 14.81 -13.56 -11.93
N VAL A 142 15.37 -14.31 -10.98
CA VAL A 142 16.27 -13.75 -9.96
C VAL A 142 17.52 -13.23 -10.65
N GLU A 143 17.78 -11.93 -10.50
CA GLU A 143 18.92 -11.27 -11.15
C GLU A 143 20.10 -11.15 -10.19
N ARG A 144 19.82 -10.77 -8.94
CA ARG A 144 20.83 -10.64 -7.88
C ARG A 144 20.20 -10.68 -6.50
N GLN A 145 21.01 -10.95 -5.49
CA GLN A 145 20.60 -10.96 -4.09
C GLN A 145 21.61 -10.20 -3.24
N ASP A 146 21.11 -9.25 -2.45
CA ASP A 146 21.83 -8.58 -1.38
C ASP A 146 21.41 -9.17 -0.02
N TYR A 147 22.06 -8.74 1.07
CA TYR A 147 21.65 -9.14 2.43
C TYR A 147 20.21 -8.74 2.79
N ARG A 148 19.66 -7.70 2.17
CA ARG A 148 18.35 -7.11 2.53
C ARG A 148 17.24 -7.37 1.51
N TYR A 149 17.61 -7.57 0.24
CA TYR A 149 16.67 -7.64 -0.87
C TYR A 149 17.10 -8.71 -1.88
N VAL A 150 16.12 -9.40 -2.44
CA VAL A 150 16.26 -10.17 -3.67
C VAL A 150 15.69 -9.34 -4.81
N TYR A 151 16.44 -9.20 -5.90
CA TYR A 151 16.02 -8.47 -7.08
C TYR A 151 15.54 -9.46 -8.13
N VAL A 152 14.31 -9.26 -8.57
CA VAL A 152 13.62 -10.14 -9.51
C VAL A 152 13.30 -9.35 -10.76
N ASN A 153 13.86 -9.79 -11.88
CA ASN A 153 13.60 -9.18 -13.18
C ASN A 153 12.25 -9.67 -13.72
N LEU A 154 11.31 -8.73 -13.92
CA LEU A 154 9.99 -8.99 -14.48
C LEU A 154 9.92 -8.73 -16.00
N GLY A 155 11.08 -8.69 -16.67
CA GLY A 155 11.25 -8.44 -18.10
C GLY A 155 11.52 -6.97 -18.43
N ARG A 156 10.67 -6.05 -17.98
CA ARG A 156 10.81 -4.59 -18.25
C ARG A 156 11.34 -3.79 -17.07
N SER A 157 11.16 -4.28 -15.86
CA SER A 157 11.60 -3.60 -14.63
C SER A 157 12.14 -4.61 -13.60
N GLU A 158 13.04 -4.13 -12.76
CA GLU A 158 13.51 -4.83 -11.57
C GLU A 158 12.50 -4.65 -10.44
N ALA A 159 11.91 -5.74 -9.98
CA ALA A 159 11.17 -5.80 -8.74
C ALA A 159 12.09 -6.12 -7.57
N VAL A 160 11.72 -5.65 -6.38
CA VAL A 160 12.44 -5.90 -5.13
C VAL A 160 11.60 -6.74 -4.19
N MET A 161 12.23 -7.76 -3.59
CA MET A 161 11.62 -8.61 -2.57
C MET A 161 12.39 -8.46 -1.25
N PRO A 162 11.88 -7.67 -0.29
CA PRO A 162 12.46 -7.54 1.05
C PRO A 162 12.50 -8.87 1.80
N ASN A 163 13.44 -9.03 2.74
CA ASN A 163 13.51 -10.24 3.57
C ASN A 163 12.22 -10.57 4.33
N THR A 164 11.43 -9.56 4.70
CA THR A 164 10.11 -9.75 5.36
C THR A 164 9.05 -10.34 4.42
N GLU A 165 9.27 -10.21 3.11
CA GLU A 165 8.36 -10.68 2.06
C GLU A 165 8.83 -12.00 1.42
N GLN A 166 9.95 -12.57 1.91
CA GLN A 166 10.48 -13.86 1.50
C GLN A 166 9.94 -14.97 2.38
N ILE A 167 9.82 -16.19 1.83
CA ILE A 167 9.52 -17.36 2.64
C ILE A 167 10.78 -17.68 3.48
N PRO A 168 10.69 -17.78 4.82
CA PRO A 168 11.84 -18.08 5.65
C PRO A 168 12.51 -19.40 5.26
N GLY A 169 13.82 -19.38 5.02
CA GLY A 169 14.61 -20.55 4.66
C GLY A 169 14.68 -20.85 3.15
N GLU A 170 13.94 -20.11 2.32
CA GLU A 170 14.05 -20.19 0.86
C GLU A 170 15.43 -19.72 0.40
N GLN A 171 16.04 -20.46 -0.54
CA GLN A 171 17.32 -20.09 -1.14
C GLN A 171 17.09 -19.77 -2.60
N PHE A 172 17.51 -18.59 -3.03
CA PHE A 172 17.39 -18.16 -4.41
C PHE A 172 18.71 -18.35 -5.13
N THR A 173 18.67 -18.93 -6.32
CA THR A 173 19.82 -19.01 -7.21
C THR A 173 19.74 -17.96 -8.31
N MET A 174 20.90 -17.48 -8.78
CA MET A 174 20.94 -16.51 -9.88
C MET A 174 20.36 -17.14 -11.16
N GLU A 175 19.60 -16.36 -11.93
CA GLU A 175 18.88 -16.76 -13.15
C GLU A 175 17.71 -17.74 -12.91
N GLU A 176 17.39 -18.06 -11.66
CA GLU A 176 16.25 -18.90 -11.32
C GLU A 176 14.92 -18.22 -11.66
N ARG A 177 13.97 -18.98 -12.22
CA ARG A 177 12.61 -18.50 -12.49
C ARG A 177 11.73 -18.74 -11.27
N ILE A 178 11.18 -17.67 -10.73
CA ILE A 178 10.31 -17.73 -9.55
C ILE A 178 8.99 -17.00 -9.81
N LYS A 179 7.92 -17.49 -9.19
CA LYS A 179 6.64 -16.77 -9.12
C LYS A 179 6.68 -15.79 -7.96
N VAL A 180 6.15 -14.59 -8.16
CA VAL A 180 6.10 -13.56 -7.13
C VAL A 180 4.76 -12.83 -7.17
N TYR A 181 4.25 -12.45 -6.00
CA TYR A 181 3.06 -11.64 -5.85
C TYR A 181 3.42 -10.16 -5.84
N VAL A 182 2.76 -9.33 -6.65
CA VAL A 182 2.97 -7.87 -6.61
C VAL A 182 2.21 -7.30 -5.42
N SER A 183 2.91 -7.02 -4.32
CA SER A 183 2.30 -6.51 -3.08
C SER A 183 2.10 -5.01 -3.09
N LYS A 184 3.01 -4.26 -3.72
CA LYS A 184 2.93 -2.80 -3.75
C LYS A 184 3.71 -2.22 -4.93
N VAL A 185 3.23 -1.11 -5.47
CA VAL A 185 3.93 -0.33 -6.49
C VAL A 185 4.06 1.11 -6.01
N ASP A 186 5.27 1.51 -5.61
CA ASP A 186 5.54 2.84 -5.05
C ASP A 186 6.22 3.76 -6.07
N LYS A 187 5.81 5.04 -6.11
CA LYS A 187 6.54 6.09 -6.84
C LYS A 187 7.66 6.65 -5.95
N THR A 188 8.91 6.27 -6.19
CA THR A 188 10.05 6.81 -5.46
C THR A 188 10.79 7.88 -6.28
N THR A 189 11.63 8.70 -5.63
CA THR A 189 12.48 9.70 -6.32
C THR A 189 13.45 9.08 -7.32
N LYS A 190 13.78 7.79 -7.17
CA LYS A 190 14.66 7.05 -8.07
C LYS A 190 13.90 6.33 -9.20
N GLY A 191 12.58 6.26 -9.15
CA GLY A 191 11.72 5.58 -10.11
C GLY A 191 10.60 4.78 -9.42
N PRO A 192 9.69 4.16 -10.19
CA PRO A 192 8.74 3.22 -9.61
C PRO A 192 9.50 2.05 -9.01
N GLN A 193 9.12 1.66 -7.82
CA GLN A 193 9.63 0.48 -7.14
C GLN A 193 8.49 -0.52 -7.03
N VAL A 194 8.62 -1.64 -7.73
CA VAL A 194 7.69 -2.76 -7.63
C VAL A 194 8.17 -3.63 -6.49
N ILE A 195 7.40 -3.66 -5.41
CA ILE A 195 7.64 -4.54 -4.26
C ILE A 195 6.86 -5.82 -4.51
N VAL A 196 7.58 -6.94 -4.44
CA VAL A 196 6.99 -8.26 -4.61
C VAL A 196 7.18 -9.11 -3.37
N SER A 197 6.34 -10.14 -3.24
CA SER A 197 6.28 -11.01 -2.08
C SER A 197 6.04 -12.47 -2.46
N ARG A 198 6.60 -13.37 -1.68
CA ARG A 198 6.23 -14.79 -1.64
C ARG A 198 5.64 -15.18 -0.27
N ALA A 199 5.80 -14.33 0.76
CA ALA A 199 5.26 -14.52 2.10
C ALA A 199 3.80 -14.03 2.27
N HIS A 200 3.35 -13.08 1.45
CA HIS A 200 2.02 -12.47 1.59
C HIS A 200 0.87 -13.49 1.38
N GLU A 201 -0.26 -13.32 2.06
CA GLU A 201 -1.45 -14.19 1.95
C GLU A 201 -2.04 -14.18 0.52
N GLY A 202 -1.94 -13.04 -0.16
CA GLY A 202 -2.36 -12.89 -1.56
C GLY A 202 -1.59 -13.80 -2.52
N PHE A 203 -0.32 -14.13 -2.23
CA PHE A 203 0.43 -15.09 -3.05
C PHE A 203 -0.25 -16.47 -3.02
N LEU A 204 -0.61 -16.94 -1.83
CA LEU A 204 -1.31 -18.21 -1.65
C LEU A 204 -2.68 -18.20 -2.35
N ARG A 205 -3.46 -17.12 -2.18
CA ARG A 205 -4.76 -16.94 -2.85
C ARG A 205 -4.64 -17.09 -4.37
N ARG A 206 -3.71 -16.37 -4.98
CA ARG A 206 -3.50 -16.40 -6.44
C ARG A 206 -2.93 -17.72 -6.95
N LEU A 207 -2.13 -18.43 -6.15
CA LEU A 207 -1.70 -19.79 -6.49
C LEU A 207 -2.89 -20.75 -6.56
N PHE A 208 -3.84 -20.64 -5.63
CA PHE A 208 -5.08 -21.42 -5.68
C PHE A 208 -5.95 -21.09 -6.90
N GLU A 209 -6.08 -19.81 -7.24
CA GLU A 209 -6.80 -19.37 -8.45
C GLU A 209 -6.17 -19.95 -9.73
N GLN A 210 -4.84 -20.09 -9.78
CA GLN A 210 -4.15 -20.71 -10.93
C GLN A 210 -4.29 -22.24 -10.97
N GLU A 211 -4.29 -22.91 -9.82
CA GLU A 211 -4.29 -24.38 -9.72
C GLU A 211 -5.72 -24.98 -9.75
N VAL A 212 -6.73 -24.24 -9.28
CA VAL A 212 -8.12 -24.70 -9.10
C VAL A 212 -9.06 -23.88 -9.99
N PRO A 213 -9.49 -24.41 -11.16
CA PRO A 213 -10.40 -23.72 -12.07
C PRO A 213 -11.72 -23.29 -11.41
N GLU A 214 -12.23 -24.09 -10.47
CA GLU A 214 -13.47 -23.79 -9.77
C GLU A 214 -13.37 -22.55 -8.87
N ILE A 215 -12.15 -22.20 -8.42
CA ILE A 215 -11.89 -20.94 -7.70
C ILE A 215 -11.80 -19.79 -8.69
N TYR A 216 -11.14 -19.98 -9.83
CA TYR A 216 -11.05 -18.98 -10.90
C TYR A 216 -12.43 -18.58 -11.44
N ASP A 217 -13.32 -19.55 -11.64
CA ASP A 217 -14.69 -19.33 -12.11
C ASP A 217 -15.62 -18.77 -11.01
N GLY A 218 -15.13 -18.66 -9.77
CA GLY A 218 -15.90 -18.16 -8.62
C GLY A 218 -17.00 -19.11 -8.13
N ILE A 219 -16.91 -20.39 -8.46
CA ILE A 219 -17.82 -21.44 -7.96
C ILE A 219 -17.43 -21.79 -6.52
N VAL A 220 -16.14 -21.93 -6.26
CA VAL A 220 -15.56 -22.07 -4.92
C VAL A 220 -14.89 -20.75 -4.54
N GLU A 221 -15.18 -20.24 -3.36
CA GLU A 221 -14.64 -18.98 -2.87
C GLU A 221 -13.68 -19.22 -1.70
N ILE A 222 -12.54 -18.54 -1.72
CA ILE A 222 -11.64 -18.48 -0.56
C ILE A 222 -12.11 -17.35 0.36
N MET A 223 -12.78 -17.71 1.45
CA MET A 223 -13.37 -16.78 2.42
C MET A 223 -12.33 -16.11 3.30
N SER A 224 -11.35 -16.89 3.77
CA SER A 224 -10.28 -16.37 4.63
C SER A 224 -9.02 -17.22 4.52
N ILE A 225 -7.88 -16.58 4.73
CA ILE A 225 -6.57 -17.22 4.80
C ILE A 225 -5.93 -16.76 6.11
N ALA A 226 -5.28 -17.68 6.82
CA ALA A 226 -4.37 -17.37 7.90
C ALA A 226 -3.04 -18.06 7.61
N ARG A 227 -1.98 -17.27 7.43
CA ARG A 227 -0.68 -17.77 6.98
C ARG A 227 0.44 -17.42 7.94
N GLU A 228 1.28 -18.41 8.21
CA GLU A 228 2.65 -18.26 8.72
C GLU A 228 3.60 -18.84 7.66
N ALA A 229 4.12 -17.95 6.81
CA ALA A 229 4.84 -18.31 5.58
C ALA A 229 6.00 -19.28 5.85
N GLY A 230 6.09 -20.33 5.04
CA GLY A 230 7.13 -21.36 5.12
C GLY A 230 6.95 -22.41 6.21
N ASP A 231 5.92 -22.30 7.04
CA ASP A 231 5.65 -23.27 8.11
C ASP A 231 4.24 -23.88 7.99
N ARG A 232 3.20 -23.05 8.13
CA ARG A 232 1.81 -23.51 8.07
C ARG A 232 0.81 -22.44 7.64
N SER A 233 -0.18 -22.84 6.85
CA SER A 233 -1.33 -22.04 6.44
C SER A 233 -2.65 -22.76 6.69
N LYS A 234 -3.67 -21.99 7.07
CA LYS A 234 -5.07 -22.43 7.08
C LYS A 234 -5.88 -21.61 6.08
N ILE A 235 -6.75 -22.29 5.34
CA ILE A 235 -7.57 -21.70 4.29
C ILE A 235 -9.00 -22.16 4.47
N ALA A 236 -9.93 -21.21 4.58
CA ALA A 236 -11.35 -21.51 4.67
C ALA A 236 -12.01 -21.26 3.30
N VAL A 237 -12.65 -22.30 2.76
CA VAL A 237 -13.27 -22.29 1.44
C VAL A 237 -14.76 -22.62 1.53
N ARG A 238 -15.56 -22.00 0.67
CA ARG A 238 -17.00 -22.27 0.56
C ARG A 238 -17.36 -22.51 -0.91
N SER A 239 -18.27 -23.43 -1.19
CA SER A 239 -18.86 -23.58 -2.52
C SER A 239 -20.18 -22.80 -2.63
N ARG A 240 -20.37 -22.10 -3.74
CA ARG A 240 -21.67 -21.52 -4.12
C ARG A 240 -22.64 -22.58 -4.68
N ASP A 241 -22.11 -23.68 -5.19
CA ASP A 241 -22.89 -24.82 -5.68
C ASP A 241 -22.90 -25.95 -4.63
N LYS A 242 -24.09 -26.34 -4.18
CA LYS A 242 -24.30 -27.41 -3.21
C LYS A 242 -23.85 -28.79 -3.70
N ASN A 243 -23.68 -28.97 -5.02
CA ASN A 243 -23.24 -30.23 -5.60
C ASN A 243 -21.71 -30.37 -5.63
N ILE A 244 -20.97 -29.31 -5.30
CA ILE A 244 -19.51 -29.26 -5.38
C ILE A 244 -18.96 -29.18 -3.96
N ASP A 245 -18.14 -30.16 -3.60
CA ASP A 245 -17.39 -30.17 -2.34
C ASP A 245 -16.21 -29.18 -2.46
N PRO A 246 -16.19 -28.08 -1.70
CA PRO A 246 -15.14 -27.07 -1.82
C PRO A 246 -13.77 -27.62 -1.37
N VAL A 247 -13.72 -28.44 -0.33
CA VAL A 247 -12.45 -28.95 0.22
C VAL A 247 -11.84 -29.97 -0.74
N GLY A 248 -12.62 -30.98 -1.15
CA GLY A 248 -12.16 -31.99 -2.10
C GLY A 248 -11.71 -31.40 -3.44
N THR A 249 -12.36 -30.33 -3.90
CA THR A 249 -12.02 -29.61 -5.13
C THR A 249 -10.67 -28.90 -5.04
N CYS A 250 -10.38 -28.26 -3.91
CA CYS A 250 -9.10 -27.61 -3.65
C CYS A 250 -7.95 -28.61 -3.44
N VAL A 251 -8.22 -29.75 -2.79
CA VAL A 251 -7.22 -30.81 -2.55
C VAL A 251 -6.87 -31.53 -3.86
N GLY A 252 -7.87 -31.79 -4.71
CA GLY A 252 -7.71 -32.54 -5.96
C GLY A 252 -7.50 -34.03 -5.74
N GLN A 253 -7.40 -34.79 -6.83
CA GLN A 253 -7.23 -36.25 -6.75
C GLN A 253 -5.97 -36.61 -5.97
N ARG A 254 -6.14 -37.33 -4.84
CA ARG A 254 -5.06 -37.73 -3.92
C ARG A 254 -4.17 -36.56 -3.46
N GLY A 255 -4.72 -35.35 -3.36
CA GLY A 255 -3.96 -34.18 -2.91
C GLY A 255 -3.04 -33.58 -3.96
N GLN A 256 -3.17 -33.94 -5.25
CA GLN A 256 -2.24 -33.48 -6.28
C GLN A 256 -2.19 -31.94 -6.39
N ARG A 257 -3.34 -31.26 -6.37
CA ARG A 257 -3.42 -29.80 -6.51
C ARG A 257 -2.77 -29.10 -5.31
N VAL A 258 -3.16 -29.50 -4.10
CA VAL A 258 -2.56 -28.91 -2.88
C VAL A 258 -1.05 -29.19 -2.81
N GLN A 259 -0.59 -30.37 -3.23
CA GLN A 259 0.82 -30.70 -3.23
C GLN A 259 1.63 -29.84 -4.21
N SER A 260 1.07 -29.50 -5.39
CA SER A 260 1.69 -28.55 -6.32
C SER A 260 1.94 -27.19 -5.64
N ILE A 261 0.95 -26.69 -4.90
CA ILE A 261 1.04 -25.41 -4.18
C ILE A 261 2.03 -25.52 -3.01
N VAL A 262 1.98 -26.60 -2.21
CA VAL A 262 2.93 -26.85 -1.11
C VAL A 262 4.37 -26.88 -1.62
N ASN A 263 4.61 -27.48 -2.79
CA ASN A 263 5.93 -27.52 -3.41
C ASN A 263 6.40 -26.13 -3.84
N GLU A 264 5.52 -25.30 -4.43
CA GLU A 264 5.81 -23.91 -4.77
C GLU A 264 6.15 -23.06 -3.52
N LEU A 265 5.55 -23.39 -2.37
CA LEU A 265 5.78 -22.74 -1.08
C LEU A 265 6.89 -23.38 -0.25
N HIS A 266 7.75 -24.20 -0.86
CA HIS A 266 8.90 -24.82 -0.22
C HIS A 266 8.56 -25.70 1.00
N GLY A 267 7.44 -26.41 0.93
CA GLY A 267 7.04 -27.38 1.96
C GLY A 267 6.20 -26.78 3.10
N GLU A 268 5.64 -25.58 2.91
CA GLU A 268 4.65 -25.00 3.83
C GLU A 268 3.45 -25.95 4.01
N ASN A 269 3.15 -26.34 5.25
CA ASN A 269 2.01 -27.23 5.54
C ASN A 269 0.69 -26.49 5.36
N MET A 270 -0.34 -27.18 4.88
CA MET A 270 -1.59 -26.53 4.53
C MET A 270 -2.81 -27.29 5.02
N ASP A 271 -3.68 -26.59 5.73
CA ASP A 271 -4.99 -27.09 6.13
C ASP A 271 -6.06 -26.34 5.32
N ILE A 272 -6.83 -27.09 4.53
CA ILE A 272 -7.99 -26.57 3.82
C ILE A 272 -9.23 -27.03 4.58
N ILE A 273 -10.06 -26.08 4.99
CA ILE A 273 -11.26 -26.33 5.77
C ILE A 273 -12.49 -25.78 5.05
N GLU A 274 -13.64 -26.37 5.33
CA GLU A 274 -14.92 -25.83 4.89
C GLU A 274 -15.30 -24.63 5.77
N TRP A 275 -15.63 -23.51 5.13
CA TRP A 275 -16.15 -22.32 5.77
C TRP A 275 -17.67 -22.45 5.95
N ASP A 276 -18.15 -22.07 7.14
CA ASP A 276 -19.57 -22.07 7.48
C ASP A 276 -19.98 -20.69 8.02
N GLU A 277 -21.27 -20.35 7.86
CA GLU A 277 -21.84 -19.10 8.39
C GLU A 277 -22.00 -19.15 9.92
N ASP A 278 -22.21 -20.34 10.49
CA ASP A 278 -22.22 -20.54 11.93
C ASP A 278 -20.78 -20.48 12.47
N PRO A 279 -20.45 -19.49 13.32
CA PRO A 279 -19.11 -19.34 13.87
C PRO A 279 -18.70 -20.55 14.72
N THR A 280 -19.65 -21.26 15.31
CA THR A 280 -19.40 -22.50 16.08
C THR A 280 -18.81 -23.59 15.17
N ILE A 281 -19.44 -23.80 14.00
CA ILE A 281 -19.02 -24.80 13.01
C ILE A 281 -17.69 -24.37 12.39
N LEU A 282 -17.57 -23.09 12.03
CA LEU A 282 -16.34 -22.55 11.46
C LEU A 282 -15.14 -22.72 12.41
N ILE A 283 -15.29 -22.41 13.70
CA ILE A 283 -14.23 -22.57 14.71
C ILE A 283 -13.88 -24.05 14.88
N LYS A 284 -14.88 -24.93 14.97
CA LYS A 284 -14.65 -26.39 15.03
C LYS A 284 -13.83 -26.87 13.83
N ASN A 285 -14.18 -26.44 12.62
CA ASN A 285 -13.43 -26.77 11.40
C ASN A 285 -12.01 -26.19 11.43
N ALA A 286 -11.84 -24.95 11.89
CA ALA A 286 -10.55 -24.27 11.95
C ALA A 286 -9.54 -24.90 12.92
N MET A 287 -10.03 -25.61 13.93
CA MET A 287 -9.19 -26.32 14.90
C MET A 287 -8.58 -27.63 14.36
N SER A 288 -9.04 -28.11 13.20
CA SER A 288 -8.46 -29.25 12.49
C SER A 288 -6.93 -29.14 12.43
N PRO A 289 -6.17 -30.19 12.81
CA PRO A 289 -6.58 -31.59 12.95
C PRO A 289 -7.11 -32.00 14.34
N ALA A 290 -7.28 -31.09 15.29
CA ALA A 290 -7.84 -31.42 16.60
C ALA A 290 -9.38 -31.43 16.57
N ASP A 291 -9.97 -32.43 17.23
CA ASP A 291 -11.40 -32.56 17.43
C ASP A 291 -11.87 -31.62 18.54
N VAL A 292 -12.95 -30.89 18.26
CA VAL A 292 -13.59 -29.99 19.21
C VAL A 292 -14.89 -30.61 19.71
N GLU A 293 -15.02 -30.70 21.03
CA GLU A 293 -16.24 -31.15 21.70
C GLU A 293 -17.27 -30.03 21.78
N GLN A 294 -16.84 -28.85 22.23
CA GLN A 294 -17.72 -27.72 22.44
C GLN A 294 -17.01 -26.38 22.18
N VAL A 295 -17.77 -25.42 21.64
CA VAL A 295 -17.35 -24.02 21.54
C VAL A 295 -18.35 -23.20 22.34
N ILE A 296 -17.85 -22.42 23.30
CA ILE A 296 -18.65 -21.54 24.16
C ILE A 296 -18.23 -20.11 23.87
N PHE A 297 -19.17 -19.28 23.42
CA PHE A 297 -18.92 -17.86 23.24
C PHE A 297 -19.12 -17.10 24.54
N ASP A 298 -18.26 -16.11 24.76
CA ASP A 298 -18.49 -15.07 25.76
C ASP A 298 -19.59 -14.12 25.26
N GLY A 299 -20.26 -13.38 26.16
CA GLY A 299 -21.49 -12.65 25.87
C GLY A 299 -21.43 -11.71 24.66
N GLU A 300 -20.28 -11.08 24.40
CA GLU A 300 -20.08 -10.19 23.24
C GLU A 300 -19.63 -10.91 21.95
N GLY A 301 -19.44 -12.23 21.98
CA GLY A 301 -19.12 -13.06 20.82
C GLY A 301 -17.70 -12.93 20.25
N ALA A 302 -16.88 -11.97 20.72
CA ALA A 302 -15.52 -11.76 20.22
C ALA A 302 -14.49 -12.79 20.76
N SER A 303 -14.80 -13.41 21.89
CA SER A 303 -14.00 -14.44 22.56
C SER A 303 -14.80 -15.72 22.71
N CYS A 304 -14.11 -16.85 22.57
CA CYS A 304 -14.70 -18.16 22.79
C CYS A 304 -13.73 -19.10 23.53
N ILE A 305 -14.29 -19.98 24.33
CA ILE A 305 -13.61 -21.13 24.92
C ILE A 305 -13.91 -22.34 24.05
N VAL A 306 -12.85 -22.98 23.56
CA VAL A 306 -12.89 -24.21 22.77
C VAL A 306 -12.46 -25.35 23.68
N VAL A 307 -13.38 -26.30 23.89
CA VAL A 307 -13.16 -27.49 24.70
C VAL A 307 -12.75 -28.64 23.79
N VAL A 308 -11.58 -29.21 24.10
CA VAL A 308 -11.00 -30.35 23.37
C VAL A 308 -10.74 -31.51 24.33
N PRO A 309 -10.66 -32.76 23.82
CA PRO A 309 -10.27 -33.89 24.66
C PRO A 309 -8.88 -33.68 25.28
N ASP A 310 -8.66 -34.14 26.52
CA ASP A 310 -7.40 -33.95 27.25
C ASP A 310 -6.17 -34.44 26.47
N HIS A 311 -6.31 -35.55 25.75
CA HIS A 311 -5.24 -36.14 24.95
C HIS A 311 -4.90 -35.33 23.68
N GLN A 312 -5.79 -34.43 23.24
CA GLN A 312 -5.61 -33.58 22.06
C GLN A 312 -5.27 -32.12 22.42
N LEU A 313 -5.22 -31.74 23.70
CA LEU A 313 -4.93 -30.36 24.12
C LEU A 313 -3.65 -29.81 23.47
N SER A 314 -2.58 -30.61 23.47
CA SER A 314 -1.30 -30.21 22.86
C SER A 314 -1.41 -30.06 21.34
N LEU A 315 -2.20 -30.90 20.67
CA LEU A 315 -2.45 -30.84 19.23
C LEU A 315 -3.26 -29.60 18.86
N ALA A 316 -4.31 -29.31 19.63
CA ALA A 316 -5.19 -28.17 19.46
C ALA A 316 -4.43 -26.83 19.60
N ILE A 317 -3.54 -26.73 20.58
CA ILE A 317 -2.65 -25.57 20.75
C ILE A 317 -1.64 -25.51 19.60
N GLY A 318 -1.03 -26.65 19.28
CA GLY A 318 0.01 -26.78 18.26
C GLY A 318 1.38 -26.27 18.73
N LYS A 319 2.41 -26.48 17.90
CA LYS A 319 3.79 -26.07 18.19
C LYS A 319 3.86 -24.56 18.41
N LYS A 320 4.31 -24.12 19.60
CA LYS A 320 4.35 -22.70 20.00
C LYS A 320 2.99 -21.96 19.88
N GLY A 321 1.88 -22.68 20.00
CA GLY A 321 0.53 -22.10 19.86
C GLY A 321 0.13 -21.77 18.42
N GLN A 322 0.84 -22.30 17.42
CA GLN A 322 0.60 -21.99 16.00
C GLN A 322 -0.81 -22.36 15.54
N ASN A 323 -1.32 -23.54 15.90
CA ASN A 323 -2.64 -23.99 15.43
C ASN A 323 -3.75 -23.06 15.96
N ALA A 324 -3.70 -22.77 17.26
CA ALA A 324 -4.60 -21.82 17.91
C ALA A 324 -4.53 -20.42 17.28
N ARG A 325 -3.31 -19.91 17.02
CA ARG A 325 -3.11 -18.58 16.42
C ARG A 325 -3.63 -18.48 15.00
N LEU A 326 -3.39 -19.51 14.19
CA LEU A 326 -3.90 -19.59 12.82
C LEU A 326 -5.43 -19.69 12.81
N ALA A 327 -6.02 -20.52 13.67
CA ALA A 327 -7.48 -20.62 13.81
C ALA A 327 -8.11 -19.31 14.26
N ALA A 328 -7.51 -18.63 15.24
CA ALA A 328 -7.96 -17.32 15.72
C ALA A 328 -7.89 -16.24 14.63
N ARG A 329 -6.79 -16.18 13.86
CA ARG A 329 -6.66 -15.26 12.70
C ARG A 329 -7.65 -15.57 11.60
N LEU A 330 -7.87 -16.85 11.29
CA LEU A 330 -8.76 -17.31 10.22
C LEU A 330 -10.22 -16.94 10.52
N THR A 331 -10.65 -17.23 11.76
CA THR A 331 -12.03 -17.00 12.21
C THR A 331 -12.27 -15.57 12.70
N LYS A 332 -11.21 -14.80 12.96
CA LYS A 332 -11.25 -13.46 13.59
C LYS A 332 -11.81 -13.46 15.02
N HIS A 333 -11.73 -14.59 15.72
CA HIS A 333 -12.15 -14.74 17.12
C HIS A 333 -10.96 -14.98 18.04
N LYS A 334 -11.06 -14.53 19.30
CA LYS A 334 -10.09 -14.91 20.34
C LYS A 334 -10.45 -16.30 20.86
N ILE A 335 -9.55 -17.26 20.65
CA ILE A 335 -9.76 -18.66 21.01
C ILE A 335 -8.93 -19.00 22.25
N ASP A 336 -9.59 -19.29 23.38
CA ASP A 336 -8.98 -19.95 24.53
C ASP A 336 -9.24 -21.46 24.44
N ILE A 337 -8.21 -22.29 24.59
CA ILE A 337 -8.33 -23.74 24.43
C ILE A 337 -8.22 -24.36 25.82
N LYS A 338 -9.26 -25.10 26.22
CA LYS A 338 -9.28 -25.86 27.47
C LYS A 338 -9.51 -27.33 27.18
N SER A 339 -8.91 -28.19 27.99
CA SER A 339 -9.30 -29.59 27.98
C SER A 339 -10.63 -29.78 28.73
N VAL A 340 -11.29 -30.93 28.53
CA VAL A 340 -12.55 -31.25 29.23
C VAL A 340 -12.37 -31.14 30.76
N SER A 341 -11.27 -31.68 31.30
CA SER A 341 -10.97 -31.57 32.73
C SER A 341 -10.77 -30.12 33.18
N ALA A 342 -9.93 -29.36 32.47
CA ALA A 342 -9.66 -27.96 32.79
C ALA A 342 -10.90 -27.06 32.64
N TYR A 343 -11.81 -27.39 31.73
CA TYR A 343 -13.06 -26.67 31.57
C TYR A 343 -14.03 -26.96 32.73
N ALA A 344 -14.10 -28.20 33.20
CA ALA A 344 -14.90 -28.54 34.37
C ALA A 344 -14.41 -27.82 35.64
N GLU A 345 -13.10 -27.73 35.84
CA GLU A 345 -12.48 -26.95 36.93
C GLU A 345 -12.84 -25.46 36.81
N TYR A 346 -12.72 -24.90 35.60
CA TYR A 346 -13.08 -23.51 35.32
C TYR A 346 -14.55 -23.19 35.65
N LEU A 347 -15.48 -24.10 35.32
CA LEU A 347 -16.89 -23.93 35.67
C LEU A 347 -17.12 -23.96 37.19
N ALA A 348 -16.42 -24.83 37.91
CA ALA A 348 -16.50 -24.90 39.37
C ALA A 348 -15.97 -23.61 40.03
N GLU A 349 -14.86 -23.06 39.53
CA GLU A 349 -14.31 -21.77 39.98
C GLU A 349 -15.26 -20.60 39.71
N GLN A 350 -15.87 -20.55 38.52
CA GLN A 350 -16.86 -19.54 38.18
C GLN A 350 -18.09 -19.59 39.09
N ALA A 351 -18.61 -20.78 39.37
CA ALA A 351 -19.75 -20.97 40.27
C ALA A 351 -19.41 -20.53 41.71
N ALA A 352 -18.24 -20.93 42.22
CA ALA A 352 -17.79 -20.53 43.55
C ALA A 352 -17.59 -19.00 43.66
N ASN A 353 -17.04 -18.37 42.63
CA ASN A 353 -16.87 -16.92 42.59
C ASN A 353 -18.22 -16.20 42.52
N ALA A 354 -19.19 -16.72 41.77
CA ALA A 354 -20.54 -16.16 41.71
C ALA A 354 -21.27 -16.27 43.06
N GLU A 355 -21.14 -17.40 43.77
CA GLU A 355 -21.68 -17.57 45.12
C GLU A 355 -21.03 -16.61 46.12
N LEU A 356 -19.72 -16.40 46.04
CA LEU A 356 -19.01 -15.45 46.91
C LEU A 356 -19.43 -14.00 46.64
N LEU A 357 -19.63 -13.65 45.36
CA LEU A 357 -20.11 -12.33 44.95
C LEU A 357 -21.55 -12.07 45.44
N ALA A 358 -22.41 -13.10 45.38
CA ALA A 358 -23.77 -13.05 45.89
C ALA A 358 -23.81 -12.86 47.41
N GLN A 359 -22.95 -13.57 48.16
CA GLN A 359 -22.84 -13.39 49.61
C GLN A 359 -22.34 -11.99 50.00
N GLN A 360 -21.44 -11.39 49.22
CA GLN A 360 -20.98 -10.01 49.45
C GLN A 360 -22.02 -8.94 49.09
N THR A 361 -22.92 -9.23 48.15
CA THR A 361 -24.05 -8.33 47.83
C THR A 361 -25.13 -8.42 48.91
N ASP A 362 -25.41 -9.60 49.46
CA ASP A 362 -26.32 -9.76 50.61
C ASP A 362 -25.79 -9.07 51.89
N GLU A 363 -24.48 -9.14 52.18
CA GLU A 363 -23.87 -8.45 53.35
C GLU A 363 -23.82 -6.91 53.19
N SER A 364 -23.83 -6.38 51.96
CA SER A 364 -23.87 -4.93 51.72
C SER A 364 -25.29 -4.35 51.77
N GLU A 365 -26.32 -5.11 51.40
CA GLU A 365 -27.72 -4.68 51.60
C GLU A 365 -28.15 -4.68 53.08
N GLU A 366 -27.57 -5.53 53.94
CA GLU A 366 -27.83 -5.49 55.39
C GLU A 366 -27.16 -4.31 56.12
N THR A 367 -26.15 -3.66 55.54
CA THR A 367 -25.44 -2.54 56.18
C THR A 367 -25.97 -1.15 55.81
N ASP A 368 -26.76 -1.01 54.74
CA ASP A 368 -27.38 0.26 54.34
C ASP A 368 -28.76 0.54 54.99
N THR A 369 -29.24 -0.32 55.91
CA THR A 369 -30.51 -0.11 56.65
C THR A 369 -30.36 0.60 58.00
N VAL A 370 -29.17 1.10 58.35
CA VAL A 370 -28.94 1.86 59.60
C VAL A 370 -28.29 3.21 59.32
N ASN A 371 -28.96 4.06 58.53
CA ASN A 371 -28.98 5.51 58.77
C ASN A 371 -29.94 6.19 57.80
N GLU A 372 -31.24 6.10 58.09
CA GLU A 372 -32.16 7.13 57.64
C GLU A 372 -33.26 7.41 58.68
N GLU A 373 -33.49 8.70 58.86
CA GLU A 373 -34.60 9.39 59.53
C GLU A 373 -34.57 9.63 61.05
N VAL A 374 -34.27 10.90 61.41
CA VAL A 374 -35.33 11.78 61.96
C VAL A 374 -35.22 13.20 61.32
N VAL A 375 -36.29 13.56 60.61
CA VAL A 375 -36.67 14.82 59.90
C VAL A 375 -37.06 15.96 60.91
N PRO A 376 -37.58 17.18 60.57
CA PRO A 376 -37.70 17.96 59.32
C PRO A 376 -37.56 19.52 59.43
N THR A 377 -37.87 20.21 58.31
CA THR A 377 -38.37 21.61 58.11
C THR A 377 -37.35 22.75 58.27
N SER A 378 -37.24 23.79 57.42
CA SER A 378 -38.19 24.53 56.58
C SER A 378 -37.45 25.56 55.67
N VAL A 379 -37.94 25.77 54.43
CA VAL A 379 -38.04 27.04 53.64
C VAL A 379 -36.72 27.83 53.39
N GLU A 380 -36.26 28.07 52.16
CA GLU A 380 -36.66 29.21 51.30
C GLU A 380 -36.16 29.04 49.84
N LEU A 381 -36.91 29.68 48.95
CA LEU A 381 -36.70 29.84 47.52
C LEU A 381 -35.50 30.74 47.21
N GLU A 382 -34.79 30.47 46.11
CA GLU A 382 -34.35 31.54 45.20
C GLU A 382 -34.13 30.99 43.78
N GLU A 383 -34.91 31.53 42.86
CA GLU A 383 -34.72 31.45 41.41
C GLU A 383 -33.43 32.17 41.01
N THR A 384 -32.66 31.62 40.08
CA THR A 384 -32.00 32.47 39.07
C THR A 384 -31.92 31.76 37.72
N VAL A 385 -32.61 32.38 36.77
CA VAL A 385 -32.55 32.22 35.32
C VAL A 385 -31.22 32.79 34.82
N ILE A 386 -30.51 32.09 33.93
CA ILE A 386 -29.69 32.73 32.89
C ILE A 386 -29.86 31.95 31.58
N GLU A 387 -30.47 32.63 30.62
CA GLU A 387 -30.53 32.29 29.20
C GLU A 387 -29.24 32.71 28.46
N GLU A 388 -28.94 31.89 27.45
CA GLU A 388 -28.48 32.23 26.09
C GLU A 388 -27.04 32.69 25.76
N GLU A 389 -26.54 32.00 24.71
CA GLU A 389 -25.79 32.45 23.55
C GLU A 389 -24.45 33.21 23.74
N ASN A 390 -23.35 32.65 23.21
CA ASN A 390 -22.90 32.99 21.85
C ASN A 390 -21.52 32.40 21.46
N MET A 391 -21.43 32.10 20.15
CA MET A 391 -20.30 32.31 19.23
C MET A 391 -19.04 31.43 19.28
N GLU A 392 -18.84 30.77 18.12
CA GLU A 392 -17.62 30.66 17.30
C GLU A 392 -16.31 30.16 17.93
N GLY A 393 -15.80 29.08 17.33
CA GLY A 393 -14.43 28.57 17.45
C GLY A 393 -14.23 27.31 16.62
#